data_AF-A0A150SDY8-F1
#
_entry.id   AF-A0A150SDY8-F1
#
_cell.length_a   1.000
_cell.length_b   1.000
_cell.length_c   1.000
_cell.angle_alpha   90.00
_cell.angle_beta   90.00
_cell.angle_gamma   90.00
#
_symmetry.space_group_name_H-M   'P 1'
#
loop_
_entity.id
_entity.type
_entity.pdbx_description
1 polymer ?
#
loop_
_entity_poly.entity_id
_entity_poly.type
_entity_poly.pdbx_seq_one_letter_code
_entity_poly.pdbx_strand_id
1 'polypeptide(L)'
;ETTEVHVEKVVDLADRQSRLFGLVQATDALLLVAVGHVTIGVDLARIGEGDIAMDPETGVARLTLPAPEVFATRLDEDATYVYTRKTSLLARRNEQLESRARKEATEAIEKAALEGNVMARAKAQAERQITALATQLGAKRVEIRWRDVGVGGD
;
A
#
# COMPACT_ATOMS: atom_id res chain seq x y z
N GLU A 1 -7.56 -9.30 -9.31
CA GLU A 1 -7.75 -10.01 -8.02
C GLU A 1 -7.07 -9.20 -6.91
N THR A 2 -7.63 -9.14 -5.70
CA THR A 2 -7.10 -8.31 -4.60
C THR A 2 -6.95 -9.09 -3.29
N THR A 3 -5.98 -8.68 -2.47
CA THR A 3 -5.76 -9.09 -1.08
C THR A 3 -5.68 -7.84 -0.23
N GLU A 4 -6.35 -7.82 0.92
CA GLU A 4 -6.29 -6.72 1.88
C GLU A 4 -5.28 -7.06 2.99
N VAL A 5 -4.42 -6.09 3.33
CA VAL A 5 -3.42 -6.23 4.41
C VAL A 5 -3.61 -5.12 5.44
N HIS A 6 -3.63 -5.52 6.71
CA HIS A 6 -3.66 -4.63 7.87
C HIS A 6 -2.25 -4.16 8.23
N VAL A 7 -2.07 -2.85 8.41
CA VAL A 7 -0.79 -2.22 8.76
C VAL A 7 -1.02 -1.16 9.83
N GLU A 8 -0.19 -1.18 10.87
CA GLU A 8 -0.22 -0.19 11.96
C GLU A 8 1.02 0.70 11.91
N LYS A 9 0.84 2.03 12.01
CA LYS A 9 1.93 3.00 11.98
C LYS A 9 1.73 4.12 12.99
N VAL A 10 2.79 4.43 13.73
CA VAL A 10 2.86 5.60 14.62
C VAL A 10 3.55 6.76 13.90
N VAL A 11 2.92 7.94 13.91
CA VAL A 11 3.44 9.16 13.27
C VAL A 11 3.49 10.31 14.30
N ASP A 12 4.65 10.93 14.45
CA ASP A 12 4.91 12.04 15.38
C ASP A 12 5.24 13.31 14.59
N LEU A 13 4.38 14.34 14.67
CA LEU A 13 4.57 15.62 13.98
C LEU A 13 4.66 16.81 14.95
N ALA A 14 5.52 17.76 14.61
CA ALA A 14 5.68 19.01 15.35
C ALA A 14 5.75 20.24 14.43
N ASP A 15 4.98 21.27 14.75
CA ASP A 15 4.96 22.59 14.10
C ASP A 15 5.71 23.60 14.98
N ARG A 16 6.90 24.04 14.54
CA ARG A 16 7.72 25.02 15.27
C ARG A 16 7.39 26.43 14.79
N GLN A 17 7.11 27.32 15.75
CA GLN A 17 6.68 28.69 15.50
C GLN A 17 7.61 29.67 16.21
N SER A 18 7.92 30.76 15.50
CA SER A 18 8.69 31.88 16.04
C SER A 18 7.74 32.97 16.54
N ARG A 19 7.95 33.43 17.77
CA ARG A 19 7.16 34.46 18.45
C ARG A 19 8.05 35.59 18.96
N LEU A 20 7.44 36.73 19.25
CA LEU A 20 8.13 37.92 19.78
C LEU A 20 9.37 38.28 18.95
N PHE A 21 9.17 38.61 17.67
CA PHE A 21 10.25 38.99 16.72
C PHE A 21 11.41 37.99 16.60
N GLY A 22 11.20 36.69 16.90
CA GLY A 22 12.27 35.68 16.86
C GLY A 22 12.84 35.28 18.20
N LEU A 23 12.48 35.98 19.27
CA LEU A 23 13.09 35.78 20.59
C LEU A 23 12.57 34.55 21.32
N VAL A 24 11.40 34.03 20.93
CA VAL A 24 10.79 32.87 21.59
C VAL A 24 10.35 31.82 20.58
N GLN A 25 10.81 30.59 20.80
CA GLN A 25 10.34 29.40 20.07
C GLN A 25 9.12 28.82 20.79
N ALA A 26 8.08 28.50 20.04
CA ALA A 26 6.88 27.83 20.54
C ALA A 26 6.54 26.66 19.62
N THR A 27 5.85 25.63 20.13
CA THR A 27 5.55 24.42 19.33
C THR A 27 4.12 23.96 19.51
N ASP A 28 3.48 23.54 18.43
CA ASP A 28 2.26 22.71 18.44
C ASP A 28 2.63 21.33 17.91
N ALA A 29 2.54 20.30 18.74
CA ALA A 29 2.94 18.93 18.42
C ALA A 29 1.78 17.95 18.58
N LEU A 30 1.75 16.93 17.73
CA LEU A 30 0.71 15.91 17.65
C LEU A 30 1.33 14.54 17.38
N LEU A 31 0.99 13.59 18.25
CA LEU A 31 1.31 12.18 18.10
C LEU A 31 0.05 11.43 17.66
N LEU A 32 0.07 10.92 16.44
CA LEU A 32 -1.01 10.15 15.83
C LEU A 32 -0.66 8.66 15.84
N VAL A 33 -1.57 7.84 16.36
CA VAL A 33 -1.55 6.39 16.16
C VAL A 33 -2.49 6.10 15.00
N ALA A 34 -1.93 5.70 13.86
CA ALA A 34 -2.68 5.44 12.64
C ALA A 34 -2.73 3.95 12.35
N VAL A 35 -3.93 3.48 12.04
CA VAL A 35 -4.19 2.11 11.62
C VAL A 35 -4.76 2.20 10.22
N GLY A 36 -4.28 1.35 9.30
CA GLY A 36 -4.77 1.38 7.94
C GLY A 36 -4.71 0.06 7.21
N HIS A 37 -5.47 -0.01 6.14
CA HIS A 37 -5.60 -1.14 5.26
C HIS A 37 -5.03 -0.78 3.89
N VAL A 38 -4.26 -1.71 3.33
CA VAL A 38 -3.74 -1.60 1.97
C VAL A 38 -4.34 -2.71 1.12
N THR A 39 -4.99 -2.32 0.04
CA THR A 39 -5.48 -3.24 -0.99
C THR A 39 -4.40 -3.42 -2.04
N ILE A 40 -3.87 -4.64 -2.17
CA ILE A 40 -2.86 -4.99 -3.18
C ILE A 40 -3.42 -6.08 -4.07
N GLY A 41 -3.05 -6.08 -5.34
CA GLY A 41 -3.42 -7.18 -6.21
C GLY A 41 -2.89 -7.07 -7.62
N VAL A 42 -3.35 -7.99 -8.47
CA VAL A 42 -2.95 -8.06 -9.88
C VAL A 42 -4.09 -7.54 -10.73
N ASP A 43 -3.79 -6.53 -11.55
CA ASP A 43 -4.70 -5.97 -12.54
C ASP A 43 -4.74 -6.85 -13.79
N LEU A 44 -5.69 -7.79 -13.82
CA LEU A 44 -5.85 -8.72 -14.94
C LEU A 44 -6.28 -8.02 -16.23
N ALA A 45 -6.80 -6.79 -16.18
CA ALA A 45 -7.13 -6.03 -17.39
C ALA A 45 -5.88 -5.66 -18.21
N ARG A 46 -4.68 -5.74 -17.59
CA ARG A 46 -3.40 -5.54 -18.28
C ARG A 46 -2.87 -6.78 -18.97
N ILE A 47 -3.61 -7.91 -18.97
CA ILE A 47 -3.25 -9.13 -19.70
C ILE A 47 -3.67 -8.98 -21.16
N GLY A 48 -2.73 -9.17 -22.09
CA GLY A 48 -2.96 -9.06 -23.53
C GLY A 48 -2.96 -10.40 -24.29
N GLU A 49 -3.20 -10.35 -25.60
CA GLU A 49 -3.27 -11.53 -26.49
C GLU A 49 -1.97 -12.36 -26.57
N GLY A 50 -0.84 -11.90 -26.03
CA GLY A 50 0.41 -12.65 -25.93
C GLY A 50 0.73 -13.23 -24.55
N ASP A 51 -0.05 -12.87 -23.53
CA ASP A 51 0.23 -13.23 -22.14
C ASP A 51 -0.34 -14.60 -21.76
N ILE A 52 -1.17 -15.21 -22.61
CA ILE A 52 -1.80 -16.51 -22.36
C ILE A 52 -1.54 -17.41 -23.57
N ALA A 53 -0.99 -18.59 -23.32
CA ALA A 53 -0.83 -19.64 -24.33
C ALA A 53 -1.20 -21.00 -23.75
N MET A 54 -1.89 -21.82 -24.53
CA MET A 54 -2.16 -23.21 -24.19
C MET A 54 -1.54 -24.11 -25.24
N ASP A 55 -0.71 -25.06 -24.78
CA ASP A 55 -0.18 -26.12 -25.62
C ASP A 55 -1.19 -27.28 -25.69
N PRO A 56 -1.78 -27.55 -26.86
CA PRO A 56 -2.82 -28.57 -26.99
C PRO A 56 -2.28 -30.00 -26.91
N GLU A 57 -1.00 -30.23 -27.21
CA GLU A 57 -0.40 -31.56 -27.18
C GLU A 57 -0.06 -31.97 -25.74
N THR A 58 0.56 -31.04 -25.00
CA THR A 58 0.99 -31.30 -23.62
C THR A 58 -0.07 -30.95 -22.58
N GLY A 59 -1.02 -30.07 -22.92
CA GLY A 59 -2.02 -29.52 -21.99
C GLY A 59 -1.45 -28.49 -21.02
N VAL A 60 -0.26 -27.93 -21.31
CA VAL A 60 0.40 -26.92 -20.47
C VAL A 60 -0.15 -25.53 -20.81
N ALA A 61 -0.70 -24.84 -19.80
CA ALA A 61 -1.08 -23.43 -19.90
C ALA A 61 0.07 -22.55 -19.38
N ARG A 62 0.54 -21.62 -20.22
CA ARG A 62 1.56 -20.61 -19.88
C ARG A 62 0.88 -19.26 -19.74
N LEU A 63 1.04 -18.62 -18.59
CA LEU A 63 0.48 -17.30 -18.30
C LEU A 63 1.58 -16.34 -17.86
N THR A 64 1.57 -15.13 -18.42
CA THR A 64 2.42 -14.01 -18.01
C THR A 64 1.56 -12.97 -17.31
N LEU A 65 1.72 -12.85 -15.99
CA LEU A 65 0.91 -11.96 -15.17
C LEU A 65 1.61 -10.61 -14.95
N PRO A 66 0.85 -9.49 -14.94
CA PRO A 66 1.36 -8.21 -14.45
C PRO A 66 1.86 -8.34 -13.01
N ALA A 67 2.86 -7.55 -12.62
CA ALA A 67 3.26 -7.46 -11.23
C ALA A 67 2.10 -6.93 -10.35
N PRO A 68 1.96 -7.38 -9.09
CA PRO A 68 0.98 -6.80 -8.19
C PRO A 68 1.30 -5.33 -7.89
N GLU A 69 0.26 -4.55 -7.67
CA GLU A 69 0.34 -3.14 -7.32
C GLU A 69 -0.60 -2.80 -6.16
N VAL A 70 -0.36 -1.66 -5.52
CA VAL A 70 -1.29 -1.10 -4.52
C VAL A 70 -2.45 -0.45 -5.29
N PHE A 71 -3.67 -0.92 -5.02
CA PHE A 71 -4.89 -0.33 -5.57
C PHE A 71 -5.46 0.77 -4.69
N ALA A 72 -5.32 0.65 -3.38
CA ALA A 72 -5.81 1.65 -2.43
C ALA A 72 -5.10 1.53 -1.07
N THR A 73 -4.91 2.67 -0.42
CA THR A 73 -4.51 2.77 0.99
C THR A 73 -5.57 3.58 1.71
N ARG A 74 -6.09 3.06 2.83
CA ARG A 74 -7.13 3.71 3.62
C ARG A 74 -6.80 3.61 5.10
N LEU A 75 -7.09 4.67 5.85
CA LEU A 75 -7.04 4.61 7.31
C LEU A 75 -8.33 3.95 7.84
N ASP A 76 -8.19 3.19 8.91
CA ASP A 76 -9.31 2.79 9.77
C ASP A 76 -9.60 3.99 10.68
N GLU A 77 -10.74 4.66 10.44
CA GLU A 77 -11.13 5.86 11.19
C GLU A 77 -11.50 5.56 12.64
N ASP A 78 -11.96 4.34 12.94
CA ASP A 78 -12.34 3.94 14.30
C ASP A 78 -11.11 3.54 15.12
N ALA A 79 -10.07 3.00 14.47
CA ALA A 79 -8.83 2.59 15.11
C ALA A 79 -7.72 3.66 15.06
N THR A 80 -7.83 4.69 14.21
CA THR A 80 -6.88 5.80 14.13
C THR A 80 -7.24 6.91 15.11
N TYR A 81 -6.31 7.29 15.99
CA TYR A 81 -6.57 8.30 17.01
C TYR A 81 -5.34 9.14 17.36
N VAL A 82 -5.59 10.37 17.83
CA VAL A 82 -4.55 11.26 18.37
C VAL A 82 -4.23 10.82 19.79
N TYR A 83 -3.04 10.23 19.99
CA TYR A 83 -2.59 9.79 21.30
C TYR A 83 -2.20 10.98 22.20
N THR A 84 -1.55 11.99 21.64
CA THR A 84 -1.17 13.20 22.41
C THR A 84 -1.16 14.42 21.49
N ARG A 85 -1.62 15.56 22.03
CA ARG A 85 -1.39 16.87 21.42
C ARG A 85 -0.88 17.84 22.47
N LYS A 86 0.19 18.58 22.16
CA LYS A 86 0.83 19.56 23.05
C LYS A 86 1.03 20.87 22.31
N THR A 87 0.33 21.91 22.75
CA THR A 87 0.48 23.28 22.25
C THR A 87 1.14 24.12 23.34
N SER A 88 2.34 24.67 23.08
CA SER A 88 3.02 25.56 24.01
C SER A 88 2.18 26.83 24.28
N LEU A 89 2.33 27.45 25.45
CA LEU A 89 1.57 28.65 25.86
C LEU A 89 1.58 29.80 24.83
N LEU A 90 2.67 29.95 24.08
CA LEU A 90 2.84 30.99 23.06
C LEU A 90 2.65 30.48 21.62
N ALA A 91 2.35 29.19 21.45
CA ALA A 91 2.05 28.61 20.15
C ALA A 91 0.60 28.92 19.76
N ARG A 92 0.34 29.12 18.47
CA ARG A 92 -1.03 29.05 17.95
C ARG A 92 -1.27 27.62 17.50
N ARG A 93 -2.46 27.10 17.78
CA ARG A 93 -2.91 25.81 17.27
C ARG A 93 -2.87 25.83 15.74
N ASN A 94 -2.21 24.84 15.15
CA ASN A 94 -2.22 24.64 13.71
C ASN A 94 -3.34 23.65 13.37
N GLU A 95 -4.42 24.16 12.75
CA GLU A 95 -5.59 23.34 12.41
C GLU A 95 -5.30 22.30 11.32
N GLN A 96 -4.21 22.46 10.55
CA GLN A 96 -3.81 21.51 9.51
C GLN A 96 -2.88 20.41 10.03
N LEU A 97 -2.42 20.48 11.29
CA LEU A 97 -1.41 19.57 11.81
C LEU A 97 -1.87 18.11 11.81
N GLU A 98 -3.12 17.87 12.18
CA GLU A 98 -3.69 16.51 12.16
C GLU A 98 -3.88 15.99 10.73
N SER A 99 -4.40 16.82 9.81
CA SER A 99 -4.56 16.44 8.41
C SER A 99 -3.21 16.10 7.77
N ARG A 100 -2.13 16.83 8.11
CA ARG A 100 -0.77 16.49 7.70
C ARG A 100 -0.33 15.14 8.30
N ALA A 101 -0.56 14.91 9.59
CA ALA A 101 -0.20 13.65 10.25
C ALA A 101 -0.91 12.45 9.61
N ARG A 102 -2.19 12.58 9.29
CA ARG A 102 -2.97 11.54 8.59
C ARG A 102 -2.42 11.27 7.19
N LYS A 103 -2.06 12.32 6.43
CA LYS A 103 -1.45 12.17 5.11
C LYS A 103 -0.11 11.43 5.19
N GLU A 104 0.78 11.85 6.09
CA GLU A 104 2.07 11.19 6.29
C GLU A 104 1.91 9.74 6.78
N ALA A 105 0.90 9.46 7.61
CA ALA A 105 0.56 8.10 8.01
C ALA A 105 0.12 7.22 6.84
N THR A 106 -0.76 7.73 5.97
CA THR A 106 -1.20 7.02 4.76
C THR A 106 -0.01 6.68 3.86
N GLU A 107 0.87 7.65 3.59
CA GLU A 107 2.08 7.44 2.77
C GLU A 107 3.03 6.40 3.41
N ALA A 108 3.21 6.46 4.73
CA ALA A 108 4.07 5.51 5.44
C ALA A 108 3.48 4.09 5.47
N ILE A 109 2.16 3.95 5.58
CA ILE A 109 1.46 2.66 5.53
C ILE A 109 1.57 2.04 4.14
N GLU A 110 1.37 2.84 3.09
CA GLU A 110 1.53 2.39 1.70
C GLU A 110 2.96 1.90 1.45
N LYS A 111 3.97 2.68 1.85
CA LYS A 111 5.37 2.32 1.70
C LYS A 111 5.72 1.03 2.45
N ALA A 112 5.19 0.86 3.67
CA ALA A 112 5.40 -0.36 4.44
C ALA A 112 4.82 -1.61 3.75
N ALA A 113 3.71 -1.46 3.03
CA ALA A 113 3.13 -2.54 2.24
C ALA A 113 3.98 -2.90 1.01
N LEU A 114 4.74 -1.95 0.46
CA LEU A 114 5.68 -2.19 -0.64
C LEU A 114 6.99 -2.86 -0.20
N GLU A 115 7.49 -2.53 0.99
CA GLU A 115 8.78 -3.01 1.51
C GLU A 115 8.70 -4.41 2.15
N GLY A 116 7.50 -4.84 2.57
CA GLY A 116 7.29 -6.11 3.25
C GLY A 116 7.15 -7.33 2.32
N ASN A 117 6.90 -8.50 2.93
CA ASN A 117 6.55 -9.73 2.21
C ASN A 117 5.13 -9.70 1.59
N VAL A 118 4.47 -8.56 1.59
CA VAL A 118 3.08 -8.40 1.14
C VAL A 118 2.97 -8.62 -0.37
N MET A 119 3.86 -8.03 -1.16
CA MET A 119 3.90 -8.25 -2.61
C MET A 119 4.10 -9.72 -2.97
N ALA A 120 5.00 -10.42 -2.25
CA ALA A 120 5.20 -11.85 -2.43
C ALA A 120 3.95 -12.67 -2.06
N ARG A 121 3.24 -12.30 -0.99
CA ARG A 121 1.97 -12.94 -0.61
C ARG A 121 0.88 -12.71 -1.66
N ALA A 122 0.78 -11.50 -2.22
CA ALA A 122 -0.16 -11.19 -3.29
C ALA A 122 0.14 -12.01 -4.55
N LYS A 123 1.42 -12.14 -4.94
CA LYS A 123 1.83 -13.04 -6.03
C LYS A 123 1.39 -14.48 -5.78
N ALA A 124 1.71 -15.02 -4.61
CA ALA A 124 1.38 -16.39 -4.26
C ALA A 124 -0.15 -16.64 -4.22
N GLN A 125 -0.94 -15.66 -3.79
CA GLN A 125 -2.39 -15.76 -3.80
C GLN A 125 -2.93 -15.78 -5.24
N ALA A 126 -2.49 -14.86 -6.09
CA ALA A 126 -2.87 -14.82 -7.49
C ALA A 126 -2.47 -16.10 -8.24
N GLU A 127 -1.26 -16.63 -8.01
CA GLU A 127 -0.81 -17.91 -8.57
C GLU A 127 -1.76 -19.06 -8.22
N ARG A 128 -2.18 -19.14 -6.95
CA ARG A 128 -3.13 -20.17 -6.49
C ARG A 128 -4.47 -20.06 -7.21
N GLN A 129 -5.06 -18.86 -7.25
CA GLN A 129 -6.38 -18.66 -7.84
C GLN A 129 -6.38 -18.89 -9.35
N ILE A 130 -5.37 -18.35 -10.06
CA ILE A 130 -5.25 -18.49 -11.51
C ILE A 130 -4.95 -19.94 -11.89
N THR A 131 -4.10 -20.62 -11.13
CA THR A 131 -3.83 -22.05 -11.36
C THR A 131 -5.09 -22.90 -11.15
N ALA A 132 -5.86 -22.63 -10.10
CA ALA A 132 -7.13 -23.31 -9.86
C ALA A 132 -8.11 -23.10 -11.01
N LEU A 133 -8.27 -21.85 -11.48
CA LEU A 133 -9.13 -21.52 -12.62
C LEU A 133 -8.67 -22.20 -13.91
N ALA A 134 -7.39 -22.10 -14.27
CA ALA A 134 -6.85 -22.70 -15.48
C ALA A 134 -6.99 -24.24 -15.47
N THR A 135 -6.81 -24.86 -14.30
CA THR A 135 -7.02 -26.31 -14.13
C THR A 135 -8.48 -26.69 -14.33
N GLN A 136 -9.42 -25.91 -13.78
CA GLN A 136 -10.87 -26.11 -14.01
C GLN A 136 -11.25 -25.97 -15.49
N LEU A 137 -10.53 -25.14 -16.24
CA LEU A 137 -10.70 -24.94 -17.68
C LEU A 137 -9.96 -25.99 -18.54
N GLY A 138 -9.29 -26.98 -17.93
CA GLY A 138 -8.69 -28.12 -18.62
C GLY A 138 -7.17 -28.11 -18.77
N ALA A 139 -6.46 -27.14 -18.17
CA ALA A 139 -5.01 -27.19 -18.11
C ALA A 139 -4.54 -28.36 -17.22
N LYS A 140 -3.62 -29.19 -17.75
CA LYS A 140 -2.99 -30.29 -17.00
C LYS A 140 -1.86 -29.80 -16.10
N ARG A 141 -1.23 -28.70 -16.51
CA ARG A 141 -0.15 -28.01 -15.79
C ARG A 141 -0.24 -26.53 -16.11
N VAL A 142 0.06 -25.70 -15.13
CA VAL A 142 0.06 -24.25 -15.26
C VAL A 142 1.46 -23.74 -14.95
N GLU A 143 1.99 -22.92 -15.85
CA GLU A 143 3.27 -22.23 -15.71
C GLU A 143 3.01 -20.74 -15.68
N ILE A 144 3.31 -20.10 -14.55
CA ILE A 144 3.10 -18.67 -14.35
C ILE A 144 4.45 -17.96 -14.36
N ARG A 145 4.53 -16.88 -15.13
CA ARG A 145 5.64 -15.93 -15.13
C ARG A 145 5.11 -14.55 -14.73
N TRP A 146 5.95 -13.76 -14.10
CA TRP A 146 5.63 -12.39 -13.73
C TRP A 146 6.34 -11.43 -14.68
N ARG A 147 5.64 -10.41 -15.15
CA ARG A 147 6.30 -9.25 -15.74
C ARG A 147 7.14 -8.57 -14.67
N ASP A 148 8.38 -8.23 -15.03
CA ASP A 148 9.19 -7.37 -14.19
C ASP A 148 8.46 -6.04 -13.99
N VAL A 149 8.54 -5.50 -12.77
CA VAL A 149 8.11 -4.12 -12.52
C VAL A 149 9.08 -3.27 -13.34
N GLY A 150 8.63 -2.75 -14.48
CA GLY A 150 9.38 -1.73 -15.16
C GLY A 150 9.59 -0.60 -14.16
N VAL A 151 10.84 -0.41 -13.71
CA VAL A 151 11.24 0.85 -13.10
C VAL A 151 10.96 1.87 -14.20
N GLY A 152 9.87 2.62 -14.05
CA GLY A 152 9.52 3.69 -14.97
C GLY A 152 10.76 4.55 -15.14
N GLY A 153 11.21 4.66 -16.39
CA GLY A 153 12.33 5.50 -16.76
C GLY A 153 12.05 6.96 -16.43
N ASP A 154 13.16 7.67 -16.22
CA ASP A 154 13.34 9.11 -16.06
C ASP A 154 12.26 10.02 -16.67
#